data_AF-A0A917TW79-F1
#
_entry.id   AF-A0A917TW79-F1
#
_cell.length_a   1.000
_cell.length_b   1.000
_cell.length_c   1.000
_cell.angle_alpha   90.00
_cell.angle_beta   90.00
_cell.angle_gamma   90.00
#
_symmetry.space_group_name_H-M   'P 1'
#
loop_
_entity.id
_entity.type
_entity.pdbx_description
1 polymer ?
#
loop_
_entity_poly.entity_id
_entity_poly.type
_entity_poly.pdbx_seq_one_letter_code
_entity_poly.pdbx_strand_id
1 'polypeptide(L)'
;MAIKNKGYIPKEEAEFITNVTKAVLKKDVSLTHFLLNAKGVMRYETASIDKSNIEFEYDEGGLVKIVCIFSKYLIEDFHFKASNDELSEAWIRRAVKSVIEHGKEIAEVYYDEVDS
;
A
#
# COMPACT_ATOMS: atom_id res chain seq x y z
N MET A 1 11.11 27.13 -13.87
CA MET A 1 9.72 27.02 -13.36
C MET A 1 9.47 25.55 -13.06
N ALA A 2 9.41 25.16 -11.78
CA ALA A 2 9.04 23.80 -11.39
C ALA A 2 7.51 23.70 -11.44
N ILE A 3 7.00 22.90 -12.38
CA ILE A 3 5.58 22.58 -12.45
C ILE A 3 5.31 21.68 -11.23
N LYS A 4 4.69 22.24 -10.17
CA LYS A 4 4.09 21.42 -9.11
C LYS A 4 2.95 20.64 -9.77
N ASN A 5 3.23 19.41 -10.22
CA ASN A 5 2.20 18.48 -10.64
C ASN A 5 1.21 18.36 -9.48
N LYS A 6 -0.04 18.81 -9.69
CA LYS A 6 -1.15 18.42 -8.81
C LYS A 6 -1.13 16.90 -8.77
N GLY A 7 -0.81 16.34 -7.61
CA GLY A 7 -0.43 14.95 -7.41
C GLY A 7 -1.39 13.99 -8.11
N TYR A 8 -0.97 13.47 -9.25
CA TYR A 8 -1.66 12.37 -9.91
C TYR A 8 -1.42 11.12 -9.07
N ILE A 9 -2.48 10.59 -8.47
CA ILE A 9 -2.43 9.28 -7.81
C ILE A 9 -2.74 8.25 -8.89
N PRO A 10 -1.82 7.30 -9.18
CA PRO A 10 -2.10 6.20 -10.09
C PRO A 10 -3.37 5.45 -9.69
N LYS A 11 -4.13 4.94 -10.66
CA LYS A 11 -5.41 4.25 -10.41
C LYS A 11 -5.29 3.17 -9.34
N GLU A 12 -4.26 2.32 -9.45
CA GLU A 12 -4.00 1.20 -8.55
C GLU A 12 -3.70 1.67 -7.11
N GLU A 13 -3.01 2.80 -6.95
CA GLU A 13 -2.75 3.40 -5.64
C GLU A 13 -4.03 3.99 -5.03
N ALA A 14 -4.88 4.64 -5.84
CA ALA A 14 -6.18 5.14 -5.39
C ALA A 14 -7.11 4.00 -4.97
N GLU A 15 -7.05 2.87 -5.68
CA GLU A 15 -7.80 1.66 -5.37
C GLU A 15 -7.30 0.99 -4.09
N PHE A 16 -5.98 0.86 -3.92
CA PHE A 16 -5.35 0.41 -2.69
C PHE A 16 -5.80 1.25 -1.49
N ILE A 17 -5.67 2.58 -1.57
CA ILE A 17 -6.08 3.49 -0.49
C ILE A 17 -7.55 3.27 -0.13
N THR A 18 -8.41 3.17 -1.13
CA THR A 18 -9.86 3.03 -0.93
C THR A 18 -10.20 1.70 -0.27
N ASN A 19 -9.60 0.60 -0.71
CA ASN A 19 -9.90 -0.72 -0.17
C ASN A 19 -9.30 -0.93 1.22
N VAL A 20 -8.06 -0.49 1.45
CA VAL A 20 -7.46 -0.51 2.80
C VAL A 20 -8.27 0.35 3.77
N THR A 21 -8.72 1.53 3.35
CA THR A 21 -9.58 2.38 4.20
C THR A 21 -10.86 1.65 4.63
N LYS A 22 -11.52 0.96 3.68
CA LYS A 22 -12.72 0.15 3.99
C LYS A 22 -12.40 -1.01 4.93
N ALA A 23 -11.28 -1.69 4.71
CA ALA A 23 -10.84 -2.81 5.53
C ALA A 23 -10.58 -2.36 6.97
N VAL A 24 -9.85 -1.26 7.15
CA VAL A 24 -9.60 -0.64 8.46
C VAL A 24 -10.92 -0.22 9.12
N LEU A 25 -11.82 0.50 8.44
CA LEU A 25 -13.09 0.94 9.02
C LEU A 25 -13.94 -0.25 9.51
N LYS A 26 -13.97 -1.35 8.76
CA LYS A 26 -14.76 -2.54 9.09
C LYS A 26 -14.02 -3.55 9.97
N LYS A 27 -12.75 -3.30 10.30
CA LYS A 27 -11.84 -4.29 10.89
C LYS A 27 -11.80 -5.60 10.08
N ASP A 28 -11.90 -5.50 8.76
CA ASP A 28 -11.84 -6.66 7.87
C ASP A 28 -10.39 -7.07 7.66
N VAL A 29 -10.03 -8.21 8.27
CA VAL A 29 -8.69 -8.80 8.21
C VAL A 29 -8.65 -10.04 7.33
N SER A 30 -9.65 -10.26 6.46
CA SER A 30 -9.70 -11.45 5.61
C SER A 30 -8.59 -11.45 4.53
N LEU A 31 -8.13 -10.27 4.14
CA LEU A 31 -7.13 -10.07 3.10
C LEU A 31 -5.94 -9.27 3.62
N THR A 32 -4.76 -9.60 3.13
CA THR A 32 -3.58 -8.73 3.13
C THR A 32 -3.57 -7.94 1.84
N HIS A 33 -3.35 -6.62 1.95
CA HIS A 33 -3.31 -5.70 0.81
C HIS A 33 -1.86 -5.36 0.48
N PHE A 34 -1.49 -5.51 -0.79
CA PHE A 34 -0.15 -5.23 -1.30
C PHE A 34 -0.20 -4.13 -2.34
N LEU A 35 0.69 -3.14 -2.18
CA LEU A 35 1.00 -2.18 -3.23
C LEU A 35 2.38 -2.50 -3.77
N LEU A 36 2.45 -2.82 -5.05
CA LEU A 36 3.63 -3.29 -5.74
C LEU A 36 4.06 -2.23 -6.76
N ASN A 37 5.37 -2.08 -6.95
CA ASN A 37 5.94 -1.31 -8.05
C ASN A 37 6.61 -2.28 -9.03
N ALA A 38 5.98 -2.34 -10.19
CA ALA A 38 6.35 -3.20 -11.29
C ALA A 38 7.02 -2.38 -12.41
N LYS A 39 8.35 -2.26 -12.41
CA LYS A 39 9.12 -1.44 -13.39
C LYS A 39 8.58 -0.01 -13.55
N GLY A 40 8.22 0.66 -12.44
CA GLY A 40 7.64 2.01 -12.44
C GLY A 40 6.11 2.02 -12.53
N VAL A 41 5.45 0.87 -12.72
CA VAL A 41 4.00 0.75 -12.77
C VAL A 41 3.48 0.24 -11.43
N MET A 42 2.67 1.05 -10.75
CA MET A 42 2.02 0.63 -9.50
C MET A 42 0.95 -0.42 -9.79
N ARG A 43 0.89 -1.48 -8.98
CA ARG A 43 -0.16 -2.53 -9.01
C ARG A 43 -0.68 -2.79 -7.62
N TYR A 44 -2.00 -2.96 -7.50
CA TYR A 44 -2.66 -3.32 -6.26
C TYR A 44 -3.07 -4.80 -6.30
N GLU A 45 -2.61 -5.56 -5.31
CA GLU A 45 -2.92 -6.99 -5.18
C GLU A 45 -3.46 -7.31 -3.78
N THR A 46 -4.22 -8.39 -3.68
CA THR A 46 -4.70 -8.91 -2.38
C THR A 46 -4.48 -10.40 -2.27
N ALA A 47 -4.31 -10.88 -1.05
CA ALA A 47 -4.24 -12.31 -0.79
C ALA A 47 -4.81 -12.67 0.57
N SER A 48 -5.31 -13.90 0.69
CA SER A 48 -5.77 -14.44 1.96
C SER A 48 -4.59 -14.72 2.91
N ILE A 49 -4.85 -14.60 4.21
CA ILE A 49 -3.87 -14.84 5.29
C ILE A 49 -3.24 -16.25 5.22
N ASP A 50 -3.94 -17.24 4.68
CA ASP A 50 -3.47 -18.63 4.60
C ASP A 50 -2.30 -18.84 3.62
N LYS A 51 -1.93 -17.83 2.84
CA LYS A 51 -0.74 -17.89 1.97
C LYS A 51 0.45 -17.23 2.68
N SER A 52 1.15 -18.01 3.50
CA SER A 52 2.30 -17.53 4.29
C SER A 52 3.53 -17.15 3.46
N ASN A 53 3.61 -17.54 2.18
CA ASN A 53 4.72 -17.21 1.28
C ASN A 53 4.16 -16.76 -0.08
N ILE A 54 3.93 -15.46 -0.23
CA ILE A 54 3.52 -14.90 -1.51
C ILE A 54 4.75 -14.29 -2.16
N GLU A 55 5.28 -14.99 -3.14
CA GLU A 55 6.29 -14.46 -4.05
C GLU A 55 5.55 -13.77 -5.20
N PHE A 56 5.82 -12.48 -5.39
CA PHE A 56 5.34 -11.74 -6.55
C PHE A 56 6.47 -11.74 -7.58
N GLU A 57 6.30 -12.49 -8.66
CA GLU A 57 7.20 -12.49 -9.81
C GLU A 57 6.60 -11.62 -10.93
N TYR A 58 7.44 -10.96 -11.73
CA TYR A 58 6.94 -10.45 -13.01
C TYR A 58 6.73 -11.59 -13.99
N ASP A 59 5.88 -11.37 -14.99
CA ASP A 59 5.71 -12.23 -16.15
C ASP A 59 7.02 -12.53 -16.92
N GLU A 60 8.10 -11.77 -16.65
CA GLU A 60 9.42 -11.88 -17.28
C GLU A 60 10.56 -12.26 -16.30
N GLY A 61 10.25 -12.65 -15.05
CA GLY A 61 11.25 -13.13 -14.08
C GLY A 61 12.11 -12.07 -13.38
N GLY A 62 11.73 -10.79 -13.39
CA GLY A 62 12.42 -9.73 -12.62
C GLY A 62 11.94 -9.61 -11.15
N LEU A 63 12.51 -8.65 -10.41
CA LEU A 63 12.16 -8.35 -9.00
C LEU A 63 10.98 -7.38 -8.83
N VAL A 64 9.82 -7.86 -8.39
CA VAL A 64 8.68 -6.99 -8.02
C VAL A 64 9.01 -6.27 -6.72
N LYS A 65 9.01 -4.93 -6.74
CA LYS A 65 9.29 -4.12 -5.55
C LYS A 65 8.02 -4.00 -4.73
N ILE A 66 7.99 -4.57 -3.52
CA ILE A 66 6.88 -4.32 -2.60
C ILE A 66 7.04 -2.92 -2.00
N VAL A 67 6.06 -2.06 -2.25
CA VAL A 67 6.04 -0.67 -1.74
C VAL A 67 5.35 -0.59 -0.40
N CYS A 68 4.21 -1.27 -0.25
CA CYS A 68 3.42 -1.19 0.98
C CYS A 68 2.66 -2.48 1.23
N ILE A 69 2.59 -2.91 2.49
CA ILE A 69 1.83 -4.07 2.93
C ILE A 69 0.91 -3.65 4.07
N PHE A 70 -0.39 -3.87 3.90
CA PHE A 70 -1.37 -3.81 4.98
C PHE A 70 -1.81 -5.22 5.33
N SER A 71 -1.13 -5.80 6.31
CA SER A 71 -1.46 -7.10 6.90
C SER A 71 -2.50 -6.96 8.01
N LYS A 72 -2.99 -8.10 8.50
CA LYS A 72 -3.90 -8.18 9.65
C LYS A 72 -3.51 -7.23 10.79
N TYR A 73 -2.25 -7.30 11.23
CA TYR A 73 -1.78 -6.53 12.38
C TYR A 73 -1.85 -5.01 12.14
N LEU A 74 -1.52 -4.56 10.93
CA LEU A 74 -1.56 -3.14 10.60
C LEU A 74 -2.99 -2.63 10.45
N ILE A 75 -3.89 -3.46 9.89
CA ILE A 75 -5.32 -3.16 9.81
C ILE A 75 -5.92 -3.03 11.21
N GLU A 76 -5.62 -3.97 12.11
CA GLU A 76 -6.09 -3.95 13.50
C GLU A 76 -5.55 -2.74 14.27
N ASP A 77 -4.27 -2.40 14.10
CA ASP A 77 -3.65 -1.23 14.73
C ASP A 77 -4.28 0.09 14.24
N PHE A 78 -4.47 0.24 12.93
CA PHE A 78 -5.13 1.42 12.36
C PHE A 78 -6.59 1.50 12.79
N HIS A 79 -7.29 0.37 12.86
CA HIS A 79 -8.68 0.33 13.32
C HIS A 79 -8.78 0.74 14.78
N PHE A 80 -7.86 0.28 15.63
CA PHE A 80 -7.82 0.67 17.04
C PHE A 80 -7.50 2.15 17.24
N LYS A 81 -6.61 2.71 16.40
CA LYS A 81 -6.22 4.13 16.44
C LYS A 81 -7.27 5.06 15.83
N ALA A 82 -8.02 4.58 14.85
CA ALA A 82 -9.16 5.30 14.34
C ALA A 82 -10.21 5.36 15.44
N SER A 83 -10.56 6.59 15.87
CA SER A 83 -11.76 6.83 16.68
C SER A 83 -12.99 6.25 15.95
N ASN A 84 -14.13 6.05 16.58
CA ASN A 84 -15.34 5.58 15.89
C ASN A 84 -16.24 6.75 15.47
N ASP A 85 -15.66 7.85 15.00
CA ASP A 85 -16.37 9.07 14.64
C ASP A 85 -16.36 9.37 13.13
N GLU A 86 -17.07 10.43 12.73
CA GLU A 86 -17.22 10.82 11.32
C GLU A 86 -15.89 11.24 10.67
N LEU A 87 -14.84 11.53 11.46
CA LEU A 87 -13.52 11.94 10.95
C LEU A 87 -12.58 10.76 10.69
N SER A 88 -12.97 9.57 11.10
CA SER A 88 -12.13 8.37 11.04
C SER A 88 -11.76 7.97 9.61
N GLU A 89 -12.70 8.03 8.67
CA GLU A 89 -12.39 7.72 7.27
C GLU A 89 -11.31 8.67 6.71
N ALA A 90 -11.46 9.97 6.97
CA ALA A 90 -10.50 10.97 6.49
C ALA A 90 -9.13 10.80 7.14
N TRP A 91 -9.09 10.48 8.43
CA TRP A 91 -7.86 10.19 9.16
C TRP A 91 -7.17 8.94 8.60
N ILE A 92 -7.90 7.83 8.42
CA ILE A 92 -7.37 6.57 7.87
C ILE A 92 -6.80 6.81 6.47
N ARG A 93 -7.54 7.49 5.58
CA ARG A 93 -7.07 7.79 4.22
C ARG A 93 -5.75 8.57 4.22
N ARG A 94 -5.58 9.53 5.14
CA ARG A 94 -4.33 10.29 5.27
C ARG A 94 -3.21 9.42 5.81
N ALA A 95 -3.49 8.60 6.83
CA ALA A 95 -2.51 7.70 7.41
C ALA A 95 -2.02 6.68 6.38
N VAL A 96 -2.92 6.05 5.62
CA VAL A 96 -2.58 5.10 4.54
C VAL A 96 -1.70 5.75 3.48
N LYS A 97 -2.02 6.98 3.05
CA LYS A 97 -1.17 7.74 2.12
C LYS A 97 0.23 7.98 2.67
N SER A 98 0.35 8.35 3.94
CA SER A 98 1.65 8.55 4.58
C SER A 98 2.48 7.26 4.64
N VAL A 99 1.85 6.10 4.86
CA VAL A 99 2.56 4.80 4.80
C VAL A 99 3.04 4.50 3.38
N ILE A 100 2.24 4.79 2.35
CA ILE A 100 2.63 4.60 0.95
C ILE A 100 3.80 5.52 0.58
N GLU A 101 3.73 6.79 0.94
CA GLU A 101 4.81 7.76 0.69
C GLU A 101 6.12 7.29 1.33
N HIS A 102 6.08 6.90 2.61
CA HIS A 102 7.25 6.34 3.28
C HIS A 102 7.75 5.04 2.62
N GLY A 103 6.84 4.15 2.23
CA GLY A 103 7.17 2.91 1.53
C GLY A 103 7.86 3.15 0.18
N LYS A 104 7.46 4.19 -0.56
CA LYS A 104 8.12 4.59 -1.82
C LYS A 104 9.54 5.08 -1.56
N GLU A 105 9.73 5.96 -0.57
CA GLU A 105 11.06 6.46 -0.18
C GLU A 105 12.01 5.32 0.20
N ILE A 106 11.54 4.38 1.01
CA ILE A 106 12.34 3.21 1.43
C ILE A 106 12.62 2.29 0.23
N ALA A 107 11.65 2.07 -0.65
CA ALA A 107 11.85 1.24 -1.84
C ALA A 107 12.90 1.85 -2.79
N GLU A 108 12.93 3.18 -2.97
CA GLU A 108 13.99 3.84 -3.73
C GLU A 108 15.36 3.55 -3.12
N VAL A 109 15.53 3.70 -1.80
CA VAL A 109 16.80 3.42 -1.10
C VAL A 109 17.24 1.96 -1.25
N TYR A 110 16.35 1.00 -0.98
CA TYR A 110 16.74 -0.41 -0.93
C TYR A 110 16.91 -1.05 -2.28
N TYR A 111 16.15 -0.63 -3.29
CA TYR A 111 16.20 -1.27 -4.59
C TYR A 111 17.09 -0.54 -5.61
N ASP A 112 17.51 0.71 -5.37
CA ASP A 112 18.53 1.36 -6.22
C ASP A 112 19.94 0.82 -5.94
N GLU A 113 20.19 0.23 -4.75
CA GLU A 113 21.46 -0.44 -4.42
C GLU A 113 21.61 -1.85 -5.05
N VAL A 114 20.53 -2.44 -5.56
CA VAL A 114 20.53 -3.82 -6.10
C VAL A 114 20.69 -3.84 -7.63
N ASP A 115 20.43 -2.71 -8.29
CA ASP A 115 20.53 -2.55 -9.75
C ASP A 115 21.87 -1.89 -10.20
N SER A 116 22.84 -1.69 -9.30
CA SER A 116 24.17 -1.09 -9.55
C SER A 116 25.33 -2.07 -9.44
#